data_AF-A0A8S1F6C6-F1
#
_entry.id   AF-A0A8S1F6C6-F1
#
_cell.length_a   1.000
_cell.length_b   1.000
_cell.length_c   1.000
_cell.angle_alpha   90.00
_cell.angle_beta   90.00
_cell.angle_gamma   90.00
#
_symmetry.space_group_name_H-M   'P 1'
#
loop_
_entity.id
_entity.type
_entity.pdbx_description
1 polymer ?
#
loop_
_entity_poly.entity_id
_entity_poly.type
_entity_poly.pdbx_seq_one_letter_code
_entity_poly.pdbx_strand_id
1 'polypeptide(L)'
;MVPSNGQYDATDDKNEYEATDNREPFSRIMTAASEGCCKLICNINVKIGWTICGIILGFIYIACYIFYFKNWSACIVCAISVVFAFMTLYLYWAYKKDWIVSWKHSTFFWMFWLNIIFSIFALAGLITCYIIAGIDHMGAATIKDMHGENLWFTGTWFCFIIKWTVQSAFFARSVDKSLYRNQIEIDEEDGDTEIIRKY
;
A
#
# COMPACT_ATOMS: atom_id res chain seq x y z
N MET A 1 -18.86 -5.04 -67.07
CA MET A 1 -19.33 -4.16 -65.98
C MET A 1 -19.03 -4.85 -64.67
N VAL A 2 -18.57 -4.06 -63.69
CA VAL A 2 -18.11 -4.39 -62.32
C VAL A 2 -19.20 -5.14 -61.49
N PRO A 3 -18.82 -5.91 -60.44
CA PRO A 3 -19.58 -7.04 -59.87
C PRO A 3 -20.33 -6.71 -58.56
N SER A 4 -21.17 -7.64 -58.07
CA SER A 4 -21.88 -7.60 -56.76
C SER A 4 -22.58 -8.95 -56.56
N ASN A 5 -22.56 -9.69 -55.44
CA ASN A 5 -22.06 -9.50 -54.09
C ASN A 5 -21.65 -10.88 -53.53
N GLY A 6 -20.55 -10.90 -52.78
CA GLY A 6 -20.16 -12.02 -51.93
C GLY A 6 -21.16 -12.24 -50.80
N GLN A 7 -21.45 -13.50 -50.54
CA GLN A 7 -22.28 -13.98 -49.46
C GLN A 7 -21.40 -13.99 -48.20
N TYR A 8 -21.68 -13.08 -47.27
CA TYR A 8 -20.98 -12.99 -45.99
C TYR A 8 -21.31 -14.22 -45.13
N ASP A 9 -20.27 -14.95 -44.77
CA ASP A 9 -20.32 -16.13 -43.91
C ASP A 9 -20.41 -15.68 -42.44
N ALA A 10 -21.48 -16.10 -41.75
CA ALA A 10 -21.80 -15.65 -40.40
C ALA A 10 -21.21 -16.59 -39.34
N THR A 11 -19.91 -16.86 -39.41
CA THR A 11 -19.22 -17.78 -38.48
C THR A 11 -18.04 -17.17 -37.74
N ASP A 12 -17.75 -15.88 -37.88
CA ASP A 12 -16.52 -15.27 -37.33
C ASP A 12 -16.70 -14.39 -36.08
N ASP A 13 -17.89 -14.32 -35.48
CA ASP A 13 -18.14 -13.46 -34.30
C ASP A 13 -18.09 -14.18 -32.95
N LYS A 14 -17.72 -15.47 -32.92
CA LYS A 14 -17.68 -16.26 -31.67
C LYS A 14 -16.29 -16.53 -31.11
N ASN A 15 -15.23 -16.13 -31.82
CA ASN A 15 -13.85 -16.40 -31.39
C ASN A 15 -13.11 -15.17 -30.84
N GLU A 16 -13.72 -13.98 -30.85
CA GLU A 16 -13.02 -12.73 -30.48
C GLU A 16 -13.24 -12.27 -29.01
N TYR A 17 -14.12 -12.95 -28.26
CA TYR A 17 -14.34 -12.66 -26.83
C TYR A 17 -13.70 -13.68 -25.87
N GLU A 18 -13.00 -14.69 -26.41
CA GLU A 18 -12.24 -15.68 -25.64
C GLU A 18 -10.72 -15.43 -25.70
N ALA A 19 -10.30 -14.19 -25.96
CA ALA A 19 -8.99 -13.71 -25.53
C ALA A 19 -9.03 -13.44 -24.01
N THR A 20 -9.32 -14.47 -23.21
CA THR A 20 -9.02 -14.46 -21.79
C THR A 20 -7.52 -14.34 -21.64
N ASP A 21 -7.09 -13.11 -21.42
CA ASP A 21 -5.98 -12.67 -20.57
C ASP A 21 -5.20 -13.84 -19.94
N ASN A 22 -4.33 -14.46 -20.73
CA ASN A 22 -3.33 -15.42 -20.30
C ASN A 22 -2.08 -14.69 -19.76
N ARG A 23 -2.17 -13.41 -19.38
CA ARG A 23 -1.12 -12.83 -18.52
C ARG A 23 -1.25 -13.52 -17.18
N GLU A 24 -0.23 -14.28 -16.82
CA GLU A 24 -0.08 -14.68 -15.43
C GLU A 24 -0.26 -13.43 -14.55
N PRO A 25 -1.13 -13.48 -13.52
CA PRO A 25 -1.44 -12.29 -12.74
C PRO A 25 -0.13 -11.71 -12.22
N PHE A 26 0.07 -10.40 -12.35
CA PHE A 26 1.35 -9.73 -12.06
C PHE A 26 1.84 -10.03 -10.63
N SER A 27 0.89 -10.25 -9.71
CA SER A 27 1.14 -10.80 -8.38
C SER A 27 1.98 -12.11 -8.37
N ARG A 28 1.83 -13.02 -9.33
CA ARG A 28 2.62 -14.25 -9.47
C ARG A 28 4.03 -14.00 -10.03
N ILE A 29 4.18 -13.10 -10.99
CA ILE A 29 5.47 -12.78 -11.62
C ILE A 29 6.45 -12.19 -10.58
N MET A 30 6.00 -11.25 -9.74
CA MET A 30 6.83 -10.74 -8.63
C MET A 30 7.13 -11.81 -7.57
N THR A 31 6.23 -12.79 -7.38
CA THR A 31 6.45 -13.87 -6.41
C THR A 31 7.55 -14.83 -6.87
N ALA A 32 7.76 -14.97 -8.18
CA ALA A 32 8.84 -15.77 -8.76
C ALA A 32 10.22 -15.08 -8.68
N ALA A 33 10.27 -13.74 -8.74
CA ALA A 33 11.54 -12.99 -8.75
C ALA A 33 12.21 -12.80 -7.37
N SER A 34 11.66 -13.36 -6.29
CA SER A 34 12.20 -13.22 -4.93
C SER A 34 12.57 -14.58 -4.34
N GLU A 35 13.73 -15.10 -4.76
CA GLU A 35 14.32 -16.31 -4.17
C GLU A 35 15.16 -15.95 -2.94
N GLY A 36 14.76 -16.46 -1.76
CA GLY A 36 15.59 -16.48 -0.54
C GLY A 36 14.88 -15.99 0.72
N CYS A 37 14.41 -16.94 1.55
CA CYS A 37 13.99 -16.82 2.96
C CYS A 37 12.81 -15.88 3.33
N CYS A 38 12.49 -14.88 2.51
CA CYS A 38 11.45 -13.87 2.75
C CYS A 38 10.01 -14.33 2.40
N LYS A 39 9.78 -15.62 2.10
CA LYS A 39 8.51 -16.12 1.49
C LYS A 39 7.26 -15.93 2.35
N LEU A 40 7.37 -15.92 3.69
CA LEU A 40 6.21 -15.78 4.59
C LEU A 40 5.84 -14.32 4.87
N ILE A 41 6.82 -13.42 4.99
CA ILE A 41 6.59 -11.99 5.30
C ILE A 41 6.46 -11.15 4.01
N CYS A 42 6.96 -11.65 2.87
CA CYS A 42 6.75 -11.00 1.57
C CYS A 42 5.41 -11.33 0.93
N ASN A 43 4.66 -12.33 1.41
CA ASN A 43 3.36 -12.64 0.84
C ASN A 43 2.38 -11.50 1.11
N ILE A 44 1.82 -10.93 0.04
CA ILE A 44 0.87 -9.82 0.11
C ILE A 44 -0.33 -10.15 1.02
N ASN A 45 -0.76 -11.41 1.08
CA ASN A 45 -1.88 -11.83 1.94
C ASN A 45 -1.56 -11.68 3.43
N VAL A 46 -0.32 -11.96 3.84
CA VAL A 46 0.12 -11.79 5.23
C VAL A 46 0.20 -10.31 5.58
N LYS A 47 0.72 -9.48 4.66
CA LYS A 47 0.75 -8.02 4.83
C LYS A 47 -0.65 -7.43 4.99
N ILE A 48 -1.62 -7.89 4.18
CA ILE A 48 -3.04 -7.51 4.30
C ILE A 48 -3.59 -7.91 5.68
N GLY A 49 -3.39 -9.16 6.11
CA GLY A 49 -3.85 -9.64 7.40
C GLY A 49 -3.28 -8.81 8.57
N TRP A 50 -1.99 -8.51 8.53
CA TRP A 50 -1.32 -7.67 9.53
C TRP A 50 -1.90 -6.26 9.60
N THR A 51 -2.18 -5.64 8.45
CA THR A 51 -2.79 -4.31 8.39
C THR A 51 -4.21 -4.32 8.95
N ILE A 52 -5.02 -5.34 8.65
CA ILE A 52 -6.38 -5.50 9.20
C ILE A 52 -6.34 -5.61 10.72
N CYS A 53 -5.44 -6.44 11.27
CA CYS A 53 -5.25 -6.52 12.72
C CYS A 53 -4.90 -5.16 13.33
N GLY A 54 -4.03 -4.38 12.67
CA GLY A 54 -3.68 -3.02 13.08
C GLY A 54 -4.87 -2.06 13.11
N ILE A 55 -5.76 -2.14 12.11
CA ILE A 55 -6.98 -1.32 12.05
C ILE A 55 -7.94 -1.69 13.19
N ILE A 56 -8.16 -2.98 13.44
CA ILE A 56 -9.04 -3.46 14.52
C ILE A 56 -8.51 -2.97 15.88
N LEU A 57 -7.20 -3.13 16.12
CA LEU A 57 -6.55 -2.62 17.33
C LEU A 57 -6.75 -1.10 17.46
N GLY A 58 -6.56 -0.34 16.38
CA GLY A 58 -6.78 1.10 16.37
C GLY A 58 -8.19 1.49 16.83
N PHE A 59 -9.24 0.84 16.32
CA PHE A 59 -10.61 1.12 16.76
C PHE A 59 -10.86 0.77 18.24
N ILE A 60 -10.29 -0.34 18.73
CA ILE A 60 -10.38 -0.69 20.15
C ILE A 60 -9.73 0.41 21.00
N TYR A 61 -8.53 0.87 20.62
CA TYR A 61 -7.83 1.91 21.36
C TYR A 61 -8.52 3.27 21.28
N ILE A 62 -9.13 3.65 20.15
CA ILE A 62 -9.98 4.85 20.05
C ILE A 62 -11.09 4.79 21.11
N ALA A 63 -11.80 3.66 21.23
CA ALA A 63 -12.82 3.49 22.25
C ALA A 63 -12.23 3.58 23.67
N CYS A 64 -11.07 2.95 23.92
CA CYS A 64 -10.39 3.05 25.22
C CYS A 64 -9.98 4.49 25.56
N TYR A 65 -9.50 5.28 24.60
CA TYR A 65 -9.11 6.67 24.84
C TYR A 65 -10.30 7.59 25.12
N ILE A 66 -11.45 7.33 24.51
CA ILE A 66 -12.67 8.10 24.75
C ILE A 66 -13.28 7.73 26.12
N PHE A 67 -13.50 6.44 26.39
CA PHE A 67 -14.28 6.01 27.55
C PHE A 67 -13.47 5.79 28.81
N TYR A 68 -12.24 5.25 28.69
CA TYR A 68 -11.44 4.85 29.84
C TYR A 68 -10.39 5.92 30.19
N PHE A 69 -9.47 6.19 29.28
CA PHE A 69 -8.34 7.09 29.56
C PHE A 69 -8.71 8.57 29.47
N LYS A 70 -9.77 8.95 28.73
CA LYS A 70 -10.17 10.35 28.46
C LYS A 70 -9.03 11.20 27.90
N ASN A 71 -8.24 10.62 26.99
CA ASN A 71 -7.09 11.24 26.36
C ASN A 71 -7.43 11.63 24.91
N TRP A 72 -7.69 12.92 24.70
CA TRP A 72 -8.15 13.40 23.39
C TRP A 72 -7.03 13.46 22.36
N SER A 73 -5.81 13.84 22.75
CA SER A 73 -4.69 13.90 21.83
C SER A 73 -4.32 12.51 21.31
N ALA A 74 -4.21 11.52 22.20
CA ALA A 74 -3.95 10.15 21.79
C ALA A 74 -5.07 9.60 20.89
N CYS A 75 -6.33 9.94 21.19
CA CYS A 75 -7.48 9.56 20.36
C CYS A 75 -7.38 10.12 18.93
N ILE A 76 -7.06 11.41 18.78
CA ILE A 76 -6.97 12.06 17.46
C ILE A 76 -5.80 11.46 16.65
N VAL A 77 -4.62 11.32 17.26
CA VAL A 77 -3.44 10.77 16.58
C VAL A 77 -3.65 9.29 16.24
N CYS A 78 -4.33 8.52 17.11
CA CYS A 78 -4.74 7.15 16.83
C CYS A 78 -5.69 7.09 15.62
N ALA A 79 -6.71 7.95 15.56
CA ALA A 79 -7.63 8.02 14.43
C ALA A 79 -6.92 8.34 13.11
N ILE A 80 -5.99 9.31 13.12
CA ILE A 80 -5.14 9.63 11.97
C ILE A 80 -4.31 8.40 11.55
N SER A 81 -3.73 7.69 12.52
CA SER A 81 -2.98 6.46 12.27
C SER A 81 -3.83 5.36 11.61
N VAL A 82 -5.06 5.19 12.04
CA VAL A 82 -6.03 4.25 11.45
C VAL A 82 -6.33 4.64 9.99
N VAL A 83 -6.50 5.92 9.68
CA VAL A 83 -6.67 6.39 8.30
C VAL A 83 -5.48 6.00 7.43
N PHE A 84 -4.25 6.18 7.91
CA PHE A 84 -3.06 5.74 7.18
C PHE A 84 -3.01 4.21 7.00
N ALA A 85 -3.42 3.45 8.01
CA ALA A 85 -3.53 1.99 7.90
C ALA A 85 -4.54 1.56 6.82
N PHE A 86 -5.69 2.25 6.70
CA PHE A 86 -6.64 2.03 5.61
C PHE A 86 -6.05 2.35 4.24
N MET A 87 -5.28 3.44 4.12
CA MET A 87 -4.58 3.77 2.88
C MET A 87 -3.57 2.69 2.49
N THR A 88 -2.80 2.16 3.46
CA THR A 88 -1.90 1.02 3.23
C THR A 88 -2.66 -0.22 2.80
N LEU A 89 -3.79 -0.52 3.43
CA LEU A 89 -4.63 -1.66 3.07
C LEU A 89 -5.18 -1.53 1.64
N TYR A 90 -5.64 -0.34 1.25
CA TYR A 90 -6.09 -0.05 -0.10
C TYR A 90 -5.00 -0.32 -1.12
N LEU A 91 -3.76 0.14 -0.85
CA LEU A 91 -2.62 -0.10 -1.73
C LEU A 91 -2.31 -1.60 -1.90
N TYR A 92 -2.37 -2.38 -0.83
CA TYR A 92 -2.19 -3.83 -0.91
C TYR A 92 -3.31 -4.53 -1.66
N TRP A 93 -4.54 -4.05 -1.51
CA TRP A 93 -5.67 -4.62 -2.23
C TRP A 93 -5.62 -4.28 -3.72
N ALA A 94 -5.28 -3.04 -4.07
CA ALA A 94 -5.08 -2.60 -5.45
C ALA A 94 -3.97 -3.41 -6.13
N TYR A 95 -2.89 -3.70 -5.43
CA TYR A 95 -1.85 -4.61 -5.91
C TYR A 95 -2.37 -6.03 -6.10
N LYS A 96 -3.10 -6.60 -5.12
CA LYS A 96 -3.62 -7.98 -5.20
C LYS A 96 -4.63 -8.18 -6.35
N LYS A 97 -5.37 -7.13 -6.72
CA LYS A 97 -6.33 -7.15 -7.84
C LYS A 97 -5.71 -6.70 -9.17
N ASP A 98 -4.40 -6.49 -9.21
CA ASP A 98 -3.66 -5.97 -10.38
C ASP A 98 -4.18 -4.62 -10.92
N TRP A 99 -4.99 -3.89 -10.14
CA TRP A 99 -5.48 -2.55 -10.49
C TRP A 99 -4.34 -1.54 -10.61
N ILE A 100 -3.24 -1.81 -9.91
CA ILE A 100 -2.04 -0.99 -9.85
C ILE A 100 -1.31 -0.91 -11.21
N VAL A 101 -1.54 -1.86 -12.12
CA VAL A 101 -0.93 -1.88 -13.46
C VAL A 101 -1.44 -0.73 -14.34
N SER A 102 -2.67 -0.27 -14.11
CA SER A 102 -3.26 0.85 -14.85
C SER A 102 -2.79 2.23 -14.35
N TRP A 103 -2.03 2.28 -13.26
CA TRP A 103 -1.65 3.54 -12.62
C TRP A 103 -0.43 4.16 -13.30
N LYS A 104 -0.42 5.49 -13.41
CA LYS A 104 0.70 6.24 -13.96
C LYS A 104 1.88 6.23 -12.97
N HIS A 105 3.10 6.22 -13.49
CA HIS A 105 4.34 6.41 -12.70
C HIS A 105 4.28 7.65 -11.79
N SER A 106 3.68 8.75 -12.27
CA SER A 106 3.49 9.97 -11.46
C SER A 106 2.70 9.71 -10.17
N THR A 107 1.72 8.80 -10.17
CA THR A 107 0.95 8.44 -8.98
C THR A 107 1.85 7.80 -7.93
N PHE A 108 2.72 6.86 -8.31
CA PHE A 108 3.66 6.23 -7.37
C PHE A 108 4.68 7.21 -6.83
N PHE A 109 5.18 8.11 -7.67
CA PHE A 109 6.08 9.19 -7.26
C PHE A 109 5.45 10.09 -6.19
N TRP A 110 4.22 10.56 -6.41
CA TRP A 110 3.50 11.37 -5.43
C TRP A 110 3.17 10.60 -4.15
N MET A 111 2.72 9.35 -4.27
CA MET A 111 2.46 8.50 -3.10
C MET A 111 3.72 8.30 -2.25
N PHE A 112 4.89 8.08 -2.88
CA PHE A 112 6.15 7.96 -2.18
C PHE A 112 6.47 9.24 -1.39
N TRP A 113 6.49 10.39 -2.06
CA TRP A 113 6.88 11.66 -1.42
C TRP A 113 5.91 12.11 -0.34
N LEU A 114 4.60 12.00 -0.56
CA LEU A 114 3.60 12.37 0.45
C LEU A 114 3.77 11.53 1.72
N ASN A 115 3.96 10.22 1.58
CA ASN A 115 4.16 9.35 2.74
C ASN A 115 5.48 9.68 3.48
N ILE A 116 6.56 9.99 2.76
CA ILE A 116 7.82 10.42 3.39
C ILE A 116 7.64 11.72 4.17
N ILE A 117 6.95 12.71 3.61
CA ILE A 117 6.66 13.99 4.28
C ILE A 117 5.86 13.76 5.56
N PHE A 118 4.77 12.97 5.50
CA PHE A 118 3.99 12.63 6.69
C PHE A 118 4.80 11.85 7.73
N SER A 119 5.70 10.96 7.31
CA SER A 119 6.60 10.25 8.21
C SER A 119 7.55 11.20 8.95
N ILE A 120 8.08 12.24 8.28
CA ILE A 120 8.95 13.23 8.92
C ILE A 120 8.16 14.06 9.93
N PHE A 121 6.95 14.50 9.58
CA PHE A 121 6.08 15.22 10.51
C PHE A 121 5.71 14.37 11.73
N ALA A 122 5.40 13.08 11.52
CA ALA A 122 5.11 12.16 12.60
C ALA A 122 6.33 11.91 13.49
N LEU A 123 7.54 11.86 12.91
CA LEU A 123 8.79 11.76 13.69
C LEU A 123 9.02 13.00 14.56
N ALA A 124 8.79 14.20 14.03
CA ALA A 124 8.86 15.42 14.81
C ALA A 124 7.82 15.39 15.96
N GLY A 125 6.57 15.02 15.66
CA GLY A 125 5.50 14.89 16.67
C GLY A 125 5.82 13.87 17.76
N LEU A 126 6.39 12.72 17.39
CA LEU A 126 6.88 11.70 18.32
C LEU A 126 7.92 12.27 19.29
N ILE A 127 8.96 12.92 18.75
CA ILE A 127 10.05 13.50 19.54
C ILE A 127 9.49 14.55 20.50
N THR A 128 8.63 15.46 20.02
CA THR A 128 7.98 16.48 20.85
C THR A 128 7.15 15.86 21.98
N CYS A 129 6.34 14.84 21.69
CA CYS A 129 5.53 14.17 22.72
C CYS A 129 6.39 13.57 23.83
N TYR A 130 7.48 12.88 23.47
CA TYR A 130 8.35 12.23 24.46
C TYR A 130 9.20 13.22 25.25
N ILE A 131 9.67 14.31 24.63
CA ILE A 131 10.38 15.37 25.34
C ILE A 131 9.46 16.02 26.39
N ILE A 132 8.25 16.41 26.00
CA ILE A 132 7.28 17.04 26.92
C ILE A 132 6.88 16.05 28.01
N ALA A 133 6.57 14.80 27.65
CA ALA A 133 6.21 13.78 28.63
C ALA A 133 7.34 13.53 29.66
N GLY A 134 8.60 13.61 29.22
CA GLY A 134 9.76 13.46 30.09
C GLY A 134 9.98 14.66 31.02
N ILE A 135 9.84 15.89 30.51
CA ILE A 135 10.01 17.13 31.29
C ILE A 135 8.88 17.31 32.31
N ASP A 136 7.64 17.04 31.89
CA ASP A 136 6.46 17.18 32.76
C ASP A 136 6.28 15.98 33.70
N HIS A 137 7.23 15.05 33.70
CA HIS A 137 7.23 13.83 34.51
C HIS A 137 5.89 13.07 34.43
N MET A 138 5.30 13.00 33.23
CA MET A 138 4.04 12.30 33.01
C MET A 138 4.20 10.82 33.39
N GLY A 139 3.27 10.31 34.19
CA GLY A 139 3.34 8.95 34.69
C GLY A 139 3.29 7.92 33.55
N ALA A 140 4.26 7.01 33.54
CA ALA A 140 4.34 5.90 32.59
C ALA A 140 4.27 4.51 33.27
N ALA A 141 4.30 4.47 34.61
CA ALA A 141 4.49 3.23 35.38
C ALA A 141 3.18 2.56 35.81
N THR A 142 2.13 3.34 36.12
CA THR A 142 0.85 2.81 36.61
C THR A 142 -0.29 3.24 35.71
N ILE A 143 -1.28 2.35 35.50
CA ILE A 143 -2.51 2.65 34.74
C ILE A 143 -3.24 3.88 35.32
N LYS A 144 -3.19 4.09 36.64
CA LYS A 144 -3.77 5.26 37.31
C LYS A 144 -3.11 6.57 36.87
N ASP A 145 -1.79 6.55 36.68
CA ASP A 145 -1.01 7.73 36.29
C ASP A 145 -1.13 8.02 34.78
N MET A 146 -1.74 7.09 34.04
CA MET A 146 -1.99 7.17 32.61
C MET A 146 -3.40 7.69 32.27
N HIS A 147 -4.24 7.97 33.27
CA HIS A 147 -5.54 8.61 33.06
C HIS A 147 -5.39 10.11 32.76
N GLY A 148 -6.22 10.60 31.85
CA GLY A 148 -6.20 11.98 31.38
C GLY A 148 -5.24 12.19 30.23
N GLU A 149 -4.80 13.43 30.07
CA GLU A 149 -3.88 13.81 29.02
C GLU A 149 -2.48 13.21 29.29
N ASN A 150 -2.10 12.23 28.48
CA ASN A 150 -0.83 11.53 28.61
C ASN A 150 -0.17 11.41 27.24
N LEU A 151 0.95 12.12 27.08
CA LEU A 151 1.66 12.23 25.80
C LEU A 151 2.48 10.98 25.45
N TRP A 152 2.70 10.05 26.39
CA TRP A 152 3.32 8.76 26.07
C TRP A 152 2.46 7.96 25.09
N PHE A 153 1.13 7.96 25.30
CA PHE A 153 0.20 7.33 24.36
C PHE A 153 0.18 8.05 23.01
N THR A 154 0.12 9.39 23.02
CA THR A 154 0.14 10.21 21.79
C THR A 154 1.40 9.94 20.96
N GLY A 155 2.57 9.92 21.60
CA GLY A 155 3.84 9.56 20.98
C GLY A 155 3.81 8.15 20.37
N THR A 156 3.27 7.17 21.08
CA THR A 156 3.13 5.80 20.57
C THR A 156 2.36 5.75 19.26
N TRP A 157 1.29 6.54 19.10
CA TRP A 157 0.53 6.58 17.85
C TRP A 157 1.25 7.29 16.71
N PHE A 158 2.11 8.26 17.01
CA PHE A 158 3.03 8.80 16.00
C PHE A 158 3.97 7.73 15.45
N CYS A 159 4.46 6.79 16.28
CA CYS A 159 5.22 5.62 15.77
C CYS A 159 4.41 4.78 14.78
N PHE A 160 3.11 4.58 15.03
CA PHE A 160 2.25 3.86 14.08
C PHE A 160 2.03 4.64 12.79
N ILE A 161 1.88 5.97 12.84
CA ILE A 161 1.81 6.80 11.62
C ILE A 161 3.10 6.64 10.80
N ILE A 162 4.27 6.73 11.43
CA ILE A 162 5.57 6.50 10.79
C ILE A 162 5.58 5.10 10.15
N LYS A 163 5.20 4.07 10.90
CA LYS A 163 5.14 2.68 10.39
C LYS A 163 4.31 2.59 9.12
N TRP A 164 3.06 3.06 9.13
CA TRP A 164 2.15 2.91 7.99
C TRP A 164 2.59 3.73 6.77
N THR A 165 3.06 4.95 7.00
CA THR A 165 3.53 5.84 5.93
C THR A 165 4.81 5.31 5.27
N VAL A 166 5.82 4.93 6.06
CA VAL A 166 7.06 4.32 5.56
C VAL A 166 6.77 3.02 4.81
N GLN A 167 5.95 2.15 5.39
CA GLN A 167 5.57 0.88 4.77
C GLN A 167 4.84 1.10 3.43
N SER A 168 3.99 2.13 3.32
CA SER A 168 3.31 2.51 2.07
C SER A 168 4.27 3.10 1.04
N ALA A 169 5.20 3.96 1.45
CA ALA A 169 6.18 4.59 0.57
C ALA A 169 7.08 3.55 -0.10
N PHE A 170 7.70 2.66 0.70
CA PHE A 170 8.59 1.64 0.15
C PHE A 170 7.86 0.63 -0.72
N PHE A 171 6.62 0.29 -0.37
CA PHE A 171 5.81 -0.58 -1.21
C PHE A 171 5.48 0.07 -2.56
N ALA A 172 5.04 1.33 -2.57
CA ALA A 172 4.77 2.08 -3.81
C ALA A 172 6.00 2.11 -4.72
N ARG A 173 7.19 2.39 -4.16
CA ARG A 173 8.46 2.39 -4.91
C ARG A 173 8.84 1.01 -5.43
N SER A 174 8.60 -0.05 -4.66
CA SER A 174 8.90 -1.42 -5.11
C SER A 174 8.01 -1.85 -6.27
N VAL A 175 6.73 -1.45 -6.25
CA VAL A 175 5.77 -1.77 -7.30
C VAL A 175 6.12 -1.00 -8.57
N ASP A 176 6.36 0.30 -8.45
CA ASP A 176 6.74 1.18 -9.55
C ASP A 176 7.99 0.67 -10.30
N LYS A 177 9.05 0.31 -9.55
CA LYS A 177 10.28 -0.27 -10.13
C LYS A 177 10.02 -1.57 -10.89
N SER A 178 9.08 -2.40 -10.43
CA SER A 178 8.74 -3.64 -11.11
C SER A 178 7.87 -3.42 -12.34
N LEU A 179 6.93 -2.47 -12.30
CA LEU A 179 6.13 -2.12 -13.47
C LEU A 179 7.03 -1.56 -14.59
N TYR A 180 7.97 -0.68 -14.24
CA TYR A 180 8.93 -0.12 -15.18
C TYR A 180 9.83 -1.19 -15.81
N ARG A 181 10.33 -2.15 -15.00
CA ARG A 181 11.14 -3.27 -15.51
C ARG A 181 10.35 -4.12 -16.52
N ASN A 182 9.13 -4.50 -16.17
CA ASN A 182 8.32 -5.35 -17.04
C ASN A 182 7.94 -4.63 -18.34
N GLN A 183 7.78 -3.30 -18.31
CA GLN A 183 7.53 -2.54 -19.53
C GLN A 183 8.75 -2.56 -20.48
N ILE A 184 9.97 -2.42 -19.94
CA ILE A 184 11.20 -2.53 -20.74
C ILE A 184 11.34 -3.92 -21.37
N GLU A 185 11.07 -4.98 -20.60
CA GLU A 185 11.16 -6.36 -21.12
C GLU A 185 10.18 -6.60 -22.29
N ILE A 186 8.97 -6.03 -22.24
CA ILE A 186 7.99 -6.11 -23.33
C ILE A 186 8.47 -5.32 -24.57
N ASP A 187 8.98 -4.10 -24.36
CA ASP A 187 9.46 -3.25 -25.46
C ASP A 187 10.68 -3.87 -26.18
N GLU A 188 11.55 -4.60 -25.47
CA GLU A 188 12.67 -5.35 -26.06
C GLU A 188 12.18 -6.56 -26.87
N GLU A 189 11.22 -7.34 -26.35
CA GLU A 189 10.68 -8.52 -27.02
C GLU A 189 9.90 -8.15 -28.31
N ASP A 190 9.12 -7.06 -28.28
CA ASP A 190 8.42 -6.53 -29.46
C ASP A 190 9.39 -6.02 -30.52
N GLY A 191 10.49 -5.36 -30.11
CA GLY A 191 11.54 -4.88 -31.00
C GLY A 191 12.24 -6.01 -31.76
N ASP A 192 12.60 -7.09 -31.06
CA ASP A 192 13.23 -8.27 -31.67
C ASP A 192 12.27 -9.01 -32.61
N THR A 193 10.98 -9.09 -32.24
CA THR A 193 9.95 -9.73 -33.08
C THR A 193 9.68 -8.94 -34.36
N GLU A 194 9.71 -7.60 -34.31
CA GLU A 194 9.57 -6.76 -35.51
C GLU A 194 10.77 -6.91 -36.47
N ILE A 195 11.98 -7.09 -35.93
CA ILE A 195 13.18 -7.32 -36.73
C ILE A 195 13.10 -8.67 -37.45
N ILE A 196 12.68 -9.74 -36.78
CA ILE A 196 12.52 -11.07 -37.40
C ILE A 196 11.48 -11.07 -38.52
N ARG A 197 10.42 -10.25 -38.42
CA ARG A 197 9.37 -10.16 -39.45
C ARG A 197 9.79 -9.42 -40.72
N LYS A 198 10.91 -8.68 -40.69
CA LYS A 198 11.42 -7.88 -41.82
C LYS A 198 12.50 -8.58 -42.65
N TYR A 199 12.96 -9.76 -42.24
CA TYR A 199 13.94 -10.58 -42.96
C TYR A 199 13.33 -11.91 -43.40
#